data_AF-A0A1C5DI75-F1
#
_entry.id   AF-A0A1C5DI75-F1
#
_cell.length_a   1.000
_cell.length_b   1.000
_cell.length_c   1.000
_cell.angle_alpha   90.00
_cell.angle_beta   90.00
_cell.angle_gamma   90.00
#
_symmetry.space_group_name_H-M   'P 1'
#
loop_
_entity.id
_entity.type
_entity.pdbx_description
1 polymer ?
#
loop_
_entity_poly.entity_id
_entity_poly.type
_entity_poly.pdbx_seq_one_letter_code
_entity_poly.pdbx_strand_id
1 'polypeptide(L)'
;MLAGAAPVLVHNCNGGTAPNGQACSRNGSTNPTDLELVQAIATRAERKIGGTGAVNGTLKHSYAEKLLNRYQGIYGSRGLIPEQSYLGGVPVAKGTKGSARPDVFDPATGIIYDCRFLIRPGRGIGRSQADLNANNVPGATLTIELNP
;
A
#
# COMPACT_ATOMS: atom_id res chain seq x y z
N MET A 1 13.49 -19.30 -2.28
CA MET A 1 13.63 -18.31 -3.37
C MET A 1 13.46 -16.93 -2.77
N LEU A 2 14.53 -16.14 -2.84
CA LEU A 2 14.70 -14.70 -2.59
C LEU A 2 13.56 -13.98 -1.86
N ALA A 3 13.70 -13.84 -0.53
CA ALA A 3 13.01 -12.79 0.22
C ALA A 3 13.50 -11.44 -0.31
N GLY A 4 12.66 -10.73 -1.06
CA GLY A 4 12.93 -9.37 -1.51
C GLY A 4 13.19 -8.50 -0.29
N ALA A 5 14.42 -7.98 -0.17
CA ALA A 5 14.75 -7.03 0.86
C ALA A 5 13.82 -5.81 0.70
N ALA A 6 12.92 -5.61 1.67
CA ALA A 6 12.02 -4.45 1.68
C ALA A 6 12.84 -3.16 1.48
N PRO A 7 12.37 -2.19 0.67
CA PRO A 7 12.95 -0.87 0.69
C PRO A 7 12.88 -0.34 2.12
N VAL A 8 14.04 0.09 2.60
CA VAL A 8 14.26 0.53 3.96
C VAL A 8 13.51 1.84 4.17
N LEU A 9 12.31 1.77 4.73
CA LEU A 9 11.58 2.97 5.16
C LEU A 9 12.12 3.49 6.49
N VAL A 10 13.23 4.22 6.41
CA VAL A 10 14.01 4.71 7.55
C VAL A 10 14.67 3.53 8.31
N HIS A 11 15.89 3.18 7.92
CA HIS A 11 16.85 2.67 8.89
C HIS A 11 17.49 3.88 9.54
N ASN A 12 17.62 3.81 10.86
CA ASN A 12 18.64 4.53 11.58
C ASN A 12 19.99 4.04 11.04
N CYS A 13 20.44 4.65 9.94
CA CYS A 13 21.71 4.31 9.32
C CYS A 13 22.81 4.92 10.20
N ASN A 14 23.65 4.09 10.81
CA ASN A 14 24.90 4.49 11.46
C ASN A 14 25.91 5.03 10.41
N GLY A 15 25.56 6.12 9.72
CA GLY A 15 26.43 6.82 8.77
C GLY A 15 26.74 6.10 7.45
N GLY A 16 25.91 5.13 7.02
CA GLY A 16 26.10 4.41 5.74
C GLY A 16 25.60 5.16 4.50
N THR A 17 25.78 4.57 3.31
CA THR A 17 25.31 5.11 2.01
C THR A 17 24.01 4.42 1.59
N ALA A 18 23.02 5.18 1.11
CA ALA A 18 21.74 4.67 0.63
C ALA A 18 21.90 3.95 -0.74
N PRO A 19 20.92 3.11 -1.16
CA PRO A 19 20.98 2.39 -2.44
C PRO A 19 21.06 3.27 -3.70
N ASN A 20 20.74 4.56 -3.58
CA ASN A 20 20.88 5.57 -4.63
C ASN A 20 22.25 6.30 -4.61
N GLY A 21 23.23 5.79 -3.85
CA GLY A 21 24.57 6.36 -3.76
C GLY A 21 24.70 7.62 -2.91
N GLN A 22 23.62 8.08 -2.27
CA GLN A 22 23.64 9.26 -1.40
C GLN A 22 24.06 8.88 0.04
N ALA A 23 24.84 9.74 0.71
CA ALA A 23 25.16 9.56 2.11
C ALA A 23 23.86 9.57 2.94
N CYS A 24 23.62 8.53 3.75
CA CYS A 24 22.49 8.55 4.67
C CYS A 24 22.75 9.62 5.73
N SER A 25 22.03 10.74 5.63
CA SER A 25 21.89 11.66 6.75
C SER A 25 21.39 10.87 7.98
N ARG A 26 21.78 11.29 9.19
CA ARG A 26 21.26 10.72 10.46
C ARG A 26 19.71 10.71 10.53
N ASN A 27 19.04 11.43 9.62
CA ASN A 27 17.61 11.36 9.33
C ASN A 27 17.33 11.22 7.81
N GLY A 28 17.93 10.22 7.16
CA GLY A 28 17.91 10.02 5.72
C GLY A 28 16.55 9.56 5.18
N SER A 29 15.67 10.52 4.93
CA SER A 29 14.51 10.37 4.07
C SER A 29 14.95 10.35 2.61
N THR A 30 15.13 9.17 2.00
CA THR A 30 14.84 9.05 0.56
C THR A 30 13.34 9.28 0.45
N ASN A 31 12.86 10.31 -0.25
CA ASN A 31 11.43 10.45 -0.53
C ASN A 31 11.06 9.30 -1.48
N PRO A 32 10.46 8.19 -0.99
CA PRO A 32 10.19 7.04 -1.85
C PRO A 32 9.15 7.41 -2.91
N THR A 33 9.06 6.68 -4.01
CA THR A 33 7.83 6.71 -4.84
C THR A 33 6.64 6.16 -4.04
N ASP A 34 5.41 6.46 -4.45
CA ASP A 34 4.21 5.94 -3.76
C ASP A 34 4.18 4.41 -3.78
N LEU A 35 4.61 3.81 -4.89
CA LEU A 35 4.78 2.37 -5.01
C LEU A 35 5.77 1.80 -3.97
N GLU A 36 6.97 2.39 -3.87
CA GLU A 36 7.98 1.94 -2.89
C GLU A 36 7.49 2.12 -1.45
N LEU A 37 6.78 3.22 -1.19
CA LEU A 37 6.17 3.51 0.11
C LEU A 37 5.18 2.42 0.51
N VAL A 38 4.18 2.18 -0.33
CA VAL A 38 3.11 1.23 -0.04
C VAL A 38 3.66 -0.19 0.02
N GLN A 39 4.59 -0.58 -0.86
CA GLN A 39 5.22 -1.90 -0.83
C GLN A 39 5.96 -2.16 0.48
N ALA A 40 6.76 -1.22 0.97
CA ALA A 40 7.46 -1.42 2.24
C ALA A 40 6.54 -1.36 3.47
N ILE A 41 5.44 -0.62 3.40
CA ILE A 41 4.37 -0.68 4.42
C ILE A 41 3.73 -2.07 4.45
N ALA A 42 3.37 -2.62 3.29
CA ALA A 42 2.81 -3.96 3.16
C ALA A 42 3.78 -5.01 3.73
N THR A 43 5.07 -4.96 3.37
CA THR A 43 6.07 -5.90 3.91
C THR A 43 6.25 -5.78 5.42
N ARG A 44 6.08 -4.59 6.00
CA ARG A 44 6.11 -4.40 7.46
C ARG A 44 4.88 -4.99 8.15
N ALA A 45 3.71 -4.85 7.53
CA ALA A 45 2.49 -5.49 8.03
C ALA A 45 2.62 -7.01 8.01
N GLU A 46 3.10 -7.58 6.90
CA GLU A 46 3.36 -9.01 6.78
C GLU A 46 4.32 -9.50 7.87
N ARG A 47 5.47 -8.82 8.05
CA ARG A 47 6.46 -9.21 9.05
C ARG A 47 5.96 -9.07 10.49
N LYS A 48 5.16 -8.05 10.78
CA LYS A 48 4.68 -7.76 12.14
C LYS A 48 3.55 -8.69 12.56
N ILE A 49 2.62 -8.97 11.66
CA ILE A 49 1.41 -9.75 11.95
C ILE A 49 1.62 -11.22 11.57
N GLY A 50 2.20 -11.48 10.40
CA GLY A 50 2.39 -12.81 9.85
C GLY A 50 1.09 -13.59 9.68
N GLY A 51 1.20 -14.91 9.54
CA GLY A 51 0.06 -15.82 9.47
C GLY A 51 -0.78 -15.67 8.20
N THR A 52 -1.77 -16.55 8.06
CA THR A 52 -2.62 -16.63 6.88
C THR A 52 -4.10 -16.60 7.28
N GLY A 53 -5.00 -16.42 6.33
CA GLY A 53 -6.45 -16.38 6.57
C GLY A 53 -7.01 -14.98 6.83
N ALA A 54 -8.34 -14.88 6.83
CA ALA A 54 -9.07 -13.61 6.81
C ALA A 54 -8.80 -12.69 8.02
N VAL A 55 -8.62 -13.28 9.21
CA VAL A 55 -8.32 -12.52 10.43
C VAL A 55 -6.95 -11.86 10.33
N ASN A 56 -5.91 -12.63 10.00
CA ASN A 56 -4.56 -12.11 9.83
C ASN A 56 -4.49 -11.11 8.68
N GLY A 57 -5.20 -11.36 7.58
CA GLY A 57 -5.36 -10.38 6.49
C GLY A 57 -5.91 -9.05 7.01
N THR A 58 -7.04 -9.08 7.73
CA THR A 58 -7.66 -7.87 8.31
C THR A 58 -6.70 -7.10 9.23
N LEU A 59 -5.94 -7.83 10.06
CA LEU A 59 -4.93 -7.23 10.94
C LEU A 59 -3.78 -6.58 10.15
N LYS A 60 -3.35 -7.20 9.04
CA LYS A 60 -2.32 -6.64 8.15
C LYS A 60 -2.80 -5.36 7.47
N HIS A 61 -4.02 -5.34 6.90
CA HIS A 61 -4.62 -4.13 6.33
C HIS A 61 -4.70 -2.99 7.37
N SER A 62 -5.22 -3.31 8.57
CA SER A 62 -5.34 -2.33 9.66
C SER A 62 -3.98 -1.78 10.11
N TYR A 63 -2.93 -2.60 10.08
CA TYR A 63 -1.58 -2.16 10.42
C TYR A 63 -0.94 -1.34 9.29
N ALA A 64 -1.17 -1.74 8.04
CA ALA A 64 -0.70 -1.02 6.85
C ALA A 64 -1.31 0.39 6.78
N GLU A 65 -2.62 0.54 6.99
CA GLU A 65 -3.33 1.83 7.06
C GLU A 65 -2.67 2.77 8.09
N LYS A 66 -2.43 2.28 9.31
CA LYS A 66 -1.79 3.06 10.39
C LYS A 66 -0.39 3.53 10.00
N LEU A 67 0.40 2.65 9.39
CA LEU A 67 1.74 2.99 8.92
C LEU A 67 1.68 4.00 7.78
N LEU A 68 0.77 3.84 6.83
CA LEU A 68 0.63 4.74 5.70
C LEU A 68 0.28 6.15 6.17
N ASN A 69 -0.76 6.29 7.00
CA ASN A 69 -1.14 7.58 7.56
C ASN A 69 0.02 8.26 8.29
N ARG A 70 0.82 7.50 9.04
CA ARG A 70 2.04 8.01 9.70
C ARG A 70 3.11 8.46 8.71
N TYR A 71 3.46 7.62 7.72
CA TYR A 71 4.57 7.90 6.82
C TYR A 71 4.24 8.99 5.79
N GLN A 72 2.99 9.09 5.35
CA GLN A 72 2.54 10.23 4.56
C GLN A 72 2.68 11.55 5.33
N GLY A 73 2.44 11.57 6.64
CA GLY A 73 2.71 12.75 7.47
C GLY A 73 4.20 13.13 7.55
N ILE A 74 5.10 12.15 7.42
CA ILE A 74 6.56 12.35 7.48
C ILE A 74 7.12 12.88 6.15
N TYR A 75 6.62 12.42 5.02
CA TYR A 75 7.09 12.81 3.68
C TYR A 75 6.34 14.01 3.08
N GLY A 76 5.45 14.65 3.85
CA GLY A 76 4.46 15.59 3.34
C GLY A 76 3.23 14.86 2.79
N SER A 77 2.04 15.42 2.97
CA SER A 77 0.78 14.77 2.59
C SER A 77 0.81 14.34 1.13
N ARG A 78 0.92 13.03 0.88
CA ARG A 78 1.04 12.45 -0.47
C ARG A 78 -0.31 12.26 -1.15
N GLY A 79 -1.40 12.45 -0.40
CA GLY A 79 -2.75 12.28 -0.92
C GLY A 79 -3.18 10.83 -1.13
N LEU A 80 -2.41 9.84 -0.65
CA LEU A 80 -2.83 8.43 -0.73
C LEU A 80 -3.95 8.18 0.29
N ILE A 81 -5.01 7.52 -0.19
CA ILE A 81 -6.22 7.25 0.58
C ILE A 81 -6.26 5.74 0.87
N PRO A 82 -5.93 5.30 2.10
CA PRO A 82 -6.11 3.91 2.47
C PRO A 82 -7.58 3.60 2.73
N GLU A 83 -8.02 2.40 2.33
CA GLU A 83 -9.17 1.71 2.93
C GLU A 83 -10.53 2.47 2.87
N GLN A 84 -10.67 3.43 1.94
CA GLN A 84 -11.89 4.21 1.69
C GLN A 84 -12.82 3.48 0.72
N SER A 85 -14.10 3.38 1.07
CA SER A 85 -15.12 2.83 0.18
C SER A 85 -15.66 3.89 -0.78
N TYR A 86 -15.90 3.49 -2.03
CA TYR A 86 -16.55 4.31 -3.06
C TYR A 86 -17.71 3.57 -3.73
N LEU A 87 -18.77 4.30 -4.06
CA LEU A 87 -19.88 3.82 -4.89
C LEU A 87 -20.17 4.88 -5.97
N GLY A 88 -20.04 4.50 -7.24
CA GLY A 88 -20.23 5.44 -8.36
C GLY A 88 -19.35 6.70 -8.27
N GLY A 89 -18.11 6.57 -7.80
CA GLY A 89 -17.17 7.67 -7.63
C GLY A 89 -17.28 8.45 -6.31
N VAL A 90 -18.30 8.18 -5.49
CA VAL A 90 -18.57 8.94 -4.26
C VAL A 90 -18.09 8.16 -3.03
N PRO A 91 -17.38 8.79 -2.08
CA PRO A 91 -17.03 8.16 -0.81
C PRO A 91 -18.28 7.71 -0.04
N VAL A 92 -18.28 6.47 0.43
CA VAL A 92 -19.39 5.88 1.21
C VAL A 92 -18.87 5.17 2.46
N ALA A 93 -19.79 4.80 3.35
CA ALA A 93 -19.45 4.03 4.55
C ALA A 93 -18.91 2.64 4.18
N LYS A 94 -17.99 2.13 5.00
CA LYS A 94 -17.48 0.75 4.88
C LYS A 94 -18.62 -0.26 4.90
N GLY A 95 -18.59 -1.21 3.97
CA GLY A 95 -19.61 -2.27 3.86
C GLY A 95 -20.87 -1.86 3.09
N THR A 96 -20.90 -0.65 2.50
CA THR A 96 -21.96 -0.26 1.57
C THR A 96 -22.04 -1.28 0.43
N LYS A 97 -23.21 -1.88 0.23
CA LYS A 97 -23.41 -2.92 -0.79
C LYS A 97 -23.07 -2.38 -2.19
N GLY A 98 -22.23 -3.11 -2.93
CA GLY A 98 -21.81 -2.73 -4.28
C GLY A 98 -20.68 -1.70 -4.34
N SER A 99 -20.18 -1.22 -3.19
CA SER A 99 -19.01 -0.33 -3.15
C SER A 99 -17.71 -1.08 -3.44
N ALA A 100 -16.75 -0.38 -4.05
CA ALA A 100 -15.35 -0.78 -4.09
C ALA A 100 -14.62 -0.23 -2.86
N ARG A 101 -13.67 -0.96 -2.30
CA ARG A 101 -12.82 -0.50 -1.20
C ARG A 101 -11.37 -0.90 -1.50
N PRO A 102 -10.63 -0.10 -2.29
CA PRO A 102 -9.22 -0.35 -2.53
C PRO A 102 -8.41 -0.29 -1.23
N ASP A 103 -7.30 -1.03 -1.16
CA ASP A 103 -6.41 -0.99 0.01
C ASP A 103 -5.72 0.37 0.11
N VAL A 104 -5.18 0.87 -1.01
CA VAL A 104 -4.67 2.23 -1.15
C VAL A 104 -5.02 2.79 -2.53
N PHE A 105 -5.55 4.01 -2.57
CA PHE A 105 -5.85 4.73 -3.80
C PHE A 105 -5.04 6.04 -3.89
N ASP A 106 -4.39 6.27 -5.03
CA ASP A 106 -3.77 7.53 -5.41
C ASP A 106 -4.68 8.30 -6.38
N PRO A 107 -5.38 9.34 -5.92
CA PRO A 107 -6.28 10.13 -6.76
C PRO A 107 -5.53 11.02 -7.78
N ALA A 108 -4.25 11.31 -7.58
CA ALA A 108 -3.49 12.16 -8.50
C ALA A 108 -3.15 11.41 -9.80
N THR A 109 -2.90 10.10 -9.71
CA THR A 109 -2.53 9.25 -10.85
C THR A 109 -3.64 8.29 -11.27
N GLY A 110 -4.67 8.10 -10.43
CA GLY A 110 -5.71 7.10 -10.65
C GLY A 110 -5.25 5.67 -10.36
N ILE A 111 -4.13 5.50 -9.65
CA ILE A 111 -3.54 4.19 -9.36
C ILE A 111 -4.14 3.62 -8.07
N ILE A 112 -4.54 2.36 -8.11
CA ILE A 112 -4.90 1.55 -6.94
C ILE A 112 -3.75 0.61 -6.64
N TYR A 113 -3.30 0.57 -5.39
CA TYR A 113 -2.34 -0.43 -4.90
C TYR A 113 -3.09 -1.48 -4.08
N ASP A 114 -3.13 -2.71 -4.58
CA ASP A 114 -3.83 -3.86 -3.99
C ASP A 114 -2.84 -4.74 -3.23
N CYS A 115 -2.88 -4.69 -1.89
CA CYS A 115 -1.96 -5.38 -0.98
C CYS A 115 -2.36 -6.85 -0.80
N ARG A 116 -1.71 -7.74 -1.55
CA ARG A 116 -2.06 -9.15 -1.54
C ARG A 116 -1.19 -9.94 -0.58
N PHE A 117 -1.65 -10.07 0.67
CA PHE A 117 -0.99 -10.88 1.71
C PHE A 117 -1.19 -12.40 1.55
N LEU A 118 -1.07 -12.92 0.32
CA LEU A 118 -1.29 -14.34 0.00
C LEU A 118 0.02 -15.13 -0.03
N ILE A 119 -0.09 -16.44 0.25
CA ILE A 119 1.03 -17.41 0.16
C ILE A 119 1.55 -17.56 -1.29
N ARG A 120 0.72 -17.29 -2.30
CA ARG A 120 1.04 -17.40 -3.74
C ARG A 120 0.59 -16.15 -4.50
N PRO A 121 1.38 -15.07 -4.45
CA PRO A 121 1.11 -13.83 -5.18
C PRO A 121 1.27 -13.98 -6.71
N GLY A 122 0.80 -12.99 -7.48
CA GLY A 122 1.14 -12.85 -8.92
C GLY A 122 0.11 -13.42 -9.91
N ARG A 123 -1.15 -13.59 -9.49
CA ARG A 123 -2.24 -14.00 -10.39
C ARG A 123 -2.98 -12.82 -11.03
N GLY A 124 -2.59 -11.59 -10.72
CA GLY A 124 -3.35 -10.40 -11.07
C GLY A 124 -4.59 -10.26 -10.18
N ILE A 125 -5.15 -9.06 -10.18
CA ILE A 125 -6.46 -8.81 -9.59
C ILE A 125 -7.53 -9.59 -10.36
N GLY A 126 -8.51 -10.17 -9.65
CA GLY A 126 -9.62 -10.85 -10.30
C GLY A 126 -10.45 -9.84 -11.12
N ARG A 127 -10.93 -10.23 -12.31
CA ARG A 127 -11.73 -9.36 -13.20
C ARG A 127 -12.86 -8.65 -12.45
N SER A 128 -13.60 -9.38 -11.61
CA SER A 128 -14.70 -8.79 -10.84
C SER A 128 -14.25 -7.66 -9.91
N GLN A 129 -13.07 -7.76 -9.30
CA GLN A 129 -12.55 -6.68 -8.44
C GLN A 129 -11.99 -5.53 -9.28
N ALA A 130 -11.36 -5.83 -10.42
CA ALA A 130 -10.93 -4.81 -11.38
C ALA A 130 -12.13 -4.00 -11.91
N ASP A 131 -13.20 -4.68 -12.31
CA ASP A 131 -14.44 -4.06 -12.79
C ASP A 131 -15.12 -3.27 -11.67
N LEU A 132 -15.15 -3.82 -10.44
CA LEU A 132 -15.71 -3.12 -9.29
C LEU A 132 -14.95 -1.82 -9.00
N ASN A 133 -13.62 -1.87 -9.05
CA ASN A 133 -12.76 -0.70 -8.89
C ASN A 133 -12.98 0.31 -10.03
N ALA A 134 -12.96 -0.13 -11.28
CA ALA A 134 -13.15 0.73 -12.45
C ALA A 134 -14.52 1.44 -12.46
N ASN A 135 -15.58 0.76 -11.99
CA ASN A 135 -16.93 1.31 -11.96
C ASN A 135 -17.18 2.26 -10.79
N ASN A 136 -16.43 2.14 -9.69
CA ASN A 136 -16.77 2.82 -8.44
C ASN A 136 -15.70 3.74 -7.89
N VAL A 137 -14.42 3.49 -8.16
CA VAL A 137 -13.34 4.35 -7.67
C VAL A 137 -13.15 5.50 -8.67
N PRO A 138 -13.25 6.76 -8.23
CA PRO A 138 -13.26 7.91 -9.14
C PRO A 138 -11.92 8.03 -9.87
N GLY A 139 -11.95 7.98 -11.20
CA GLY A 139 -10.74 8.17 -12.02
C GLY A 139 -9.71 7.03 -11.90
N ALA A 140 -10.11 5.84 -11.44
CA ALA A 140 -9.22 4.69 -11.41
C ALA A 140 -8.83 4.27 -12.84
N THR A 141 -7.53 4.20 -13.11
CA THR A 141 -6.97 3.87 -14.43
C THR A 141 -6.12 2.59 -14.40
N LEU A 142 -5.55 2.27 -13.25
CA LEU A 142 -4.64 1.14 -13.08
C LEU A 142 -4.76 0.54 -11.69
N THR A 143 -4.68 -0.79 -11.58
CA THR A 143 -4.48 -1.48 -10.31
C THR A 143 -3.17 -2.25 -10.33
N ILE A 144 -2.32 -2.01 -9.33
CA ILE A 144 -1.03 -2.65 -9.14
C ILE A 144 -1.14 -3.60 -7.95
N GLU A 145 -0.86 -4.89 -8.19
CA GLU A 145 -0.79 -5.91 -7.13
C GLU A 145 0.56 -5.81 -6.40
N LEU A 146 0.51 -5.62 -5.08
CA LEU A 146 1.68 -5.62 -4.20
C LEU A 146 1.80 -6.96 -3.48
N ASN A 147 3.01 -7.52 -3.51
CA ASN A 147 3.30 -8.88 -3.07
C ASN A 147 4.38 -8.85 -1.97
N PRO A 148 3.99 -8.60 -0.72
CA PRO A 148 4.91 -8.41 0.42
C PRO A 148 5.55 -9.68 0.97
#